data_AF-A0AAV0WB43-F1
#
_entry.id   AF-A0AAV0WB43-F1
#
_cell.length_a   1.000
_cell.length_b   1.000
_cell.length_c   1.000
_cell.angle_alpha   90.00
_cell.angle_beta   90.00
_cell.angle_gamma   90.00
#
_symmetry.space_group_name_H-M   'P 1'
#
loop_
_entity.id
_entity.type
_entity.pdbx_description
1 polymer ?
#
loop_
_entity_poly.entity_id
_entity_poly.type
_entity_poly.pdbx_seq_one_letter_code
_entity_poly.pdbx_strand_id
1 'polypeptide(L)'
;MLSGSINSVEEKWIIFFKETENHERKCQLLKLCEYLFAIPAHNATVERVFSLMSAQWTDERNRLLPETMESILQCQVNYKMTCAEFYKYVKGEKELLKKAKSSEKYGHPSTSAIN
;
A
#
# COMPACT_ATOMS: atom_id res chain seq x y z
N MET A 1 -38.15 -28.34 -22.37
CA MET A 1 -38.05 -27.80 -21.00
C MET A 1 -36.56 -27.58 -20.73
N LEU A 2 -36.00 -26.44 -21.17
CA LEU A 2 -34.58 -26.13 -20.95
C LEU A 2 -34.48 -25.52 -19.55
N SER A 3 -33.95 -26.28 -18.60
CA SER A 3 -33.57 -25.77 -17.28
C SER A 3 -32.39 -24.82 -17.47
N GLY A 4 -32.67 -23.53 -17.65
CA GLY A 4 -31.65 -22.50 -17.54
C GLY A 4 -31.12 -22.53 -16.11
N SER A 5 -29.94 -23.11 -15.91
CA SER A 5 -29.26 -23.06 -14.62
C SER A 5 -29.07 -21.58 -14.29
N ILE A 6 -29.71 -21.10 -13.22
CA ILE A 6 -29.50 -19.76 -12.70
C ILE A 6 -28.09 -19.78 -12.11
N ASN A 7 -27.09 -19.45 -12.92
CA ASN A 7 -25.74 -19.29 -12.42
C ASN A 7 -25.74 -18.17 -11.37
N SER A 8 -25.09 -18.41 -10.24
CA SER A 8 -24.93 -17.40 -9.21
C SER A 8 -24.18 -16.18 -9.78
N VAL A 9 -24.27 -15.03 -9.11
CA VAL A 9 -23.56 -13.82 -9.56
C VAL A 9 -22.05 -14.09 -9.61
N GLU A 10 -21.53 -14.84 -8.65
CA GLU A 10 -20.13 -15.27 -8.56
C GLU A 10 -19.74 -16.15 -9.75
N GLU A 11 -20.57 -17.13 -10.11
CA GLU A 11 -20.32 -18.02 -11.25
C GLU A 11 -20.28 -17.25 -12.58
N LYS A 12 -21.16 -16.25 -12.76
CA LYS A 12 -21.15 -15.39 -13.95
C LYS A 12 -19.86 -14.57 -14.06
N TRP A 13 -19.36 -14.03 -12.95
CA TRP A 13 -18.07 -13.33 -12.93
C TRP A 13 -16.90 -14.26 -13.21
N ILE A 14 -16.89 -15.46 -12.62
CA ILE A 14 -15.85 -16.47 -12.89
C ILE A 14 -15.80 -16.82 -14.39
N ILE A 15 -16.97 -17.07 -15.00
CA ILE A 15 -17.10 -17.33 -16.43
C ILE A 15 -16.58 -16.13 -17.23
N PHE A 16 -17.02 -14.91 -16.92
CA PHE A 16 -16.56 -13.71 -17.61
C PHE A 16 -15.03 -13.55 -17.57
N PHE A 17 -14.40 -13.69 -16.40
CA PHE A 17 -12.95 -13.51 -16.28
C PHE A 17 -12.13 -14.64 -16.91
N LYS A 18 -12.67 -15.87 -16.97
CA LYS A 18 -12.02 -17.04 -17.56
C LYS A 18 -12.19 -17.13 -19.07
N GLU A 19 -13.40 -16.89 -19.58
CA GLU A 19 -13.80 -17.19 -20.96
C GLU A 19 -13.79 -15.96 -21.87
N THR A 20 -13.74 -14.73 -21.33
CA THR A 20 -13.67 -13.52 -22.17
C THR A 20 -12.29 -13.35 -22.81
N GLU A 21 -12.21 -13.58 -24.12
CA GLU A 21 -11.02 -13.33 -24.94
C GLU A 21 -10.84 -11.85 -25.31
N ASN A 22 -11.87 -11.01 -25.11
CA ASN A 22 -11.78 -9.57 -25.35
C ASN A 22 -10.90 -8.89 -24.29
N HIS A 23 -9.61 -8.75 -24.61
CA HIS A 23 -8.60 -8.18 -23.74
C HIS A 23 -8.95 -6.76 -23.27
N GLU A 24 -9.46 -5.91 -24.16
CA GLU A 24 -9.77 -4.51 -23.83
C GLU A 24 -10.86 -4.40 -22.77
N ARG A 25 -11.97 -5.14 -22.91
CA ARG A 25 -13.05 -5.16 -21.92
C ARG A 25 -12.58 -5.70 -20.58
N LYS A 26 -11.76 -6.75 -20.59
CA LYS A 26 -11.16 -7.32 -19.38
C LYS A 26 -10.25 -6.31 -18.68
N CYS A 27 -9.41 -5.59 -19.42
CA CYS A 27 -8.53 -4.56 -18.86
C CYS A 27 -9.30 -3.41 -18.22
N GLN A 28 -10.36 -2.91 -18.85
CA GLN A 28 -11.14 -1.80 -18.27
C GLN A 28 -11.88 -2.22 -17.00
N LEU A 29 -12.44 -3.43 -16.98
CA LEU A 29 -13.08 -3.96 -15.78
C LEU A 29 -12.06 -4.19 -14.65
N LEU A 30 -10.88 -4.74 -14.95
CA LEU A 30 -9.83 -4.94 -13.96
C LEU A 30 -9.38 -3.61 -13.33
N LYS A 31 -9.21 -2.56 -14.14
CA LYS A 31 -8.93 -1.21 -13.61
C LYS A 31 -10.01 -0.76 -12.62
N LEU A 32 -11.29 -0.96 -12.96
CA LEU A 32 -12.39 -0.61 -12.05
C LEU A 32 -12.33 -1.42 -10.75
N CYS A 33 -12.06 -2.72 -10.84
CA CYS A 33 -11.87 -3.58 -9.68
C CYS A 33 -10.69 -3.12 -8.82
N GLU A 34 -9.56 -2.74 -9.43
CA GLU A 34 -8.40 -2.20 -8.71
C GLU A 34 -8.77 -0.97 -7.88
N TYR A 35 -9.50 -0.01 -8.46
CA TYR A 35 -9.99 1.15 -7.71
C TYR A 35 -10.95 0.78 -6.60
N LEU A 36 -11.91 -0.13 -6.87
CA LEU A 36 -12.89 -0.55 -5.89
C LEU A 36 -12.22 -1.24 -4.70
N PHE A 37 -11.24 -2.11 -4.95
CA PHE A 37 -10.51 -2.84 -3.91
C PHE A 37 -9.40 -2.03 -3.25
N ALA A 38 -8.96 -0.92 -3.84
CA ALA A 38 -8.07 0.03 -3.18
C ALA A 38 -8.76 0.80 -2.05
N ILE A 39 -10.09 0.88 -2.07
CA ILE A 39 -10.88 1.51 -1.01
C ILE A 39 -11.05 0.52 0.15
N PRO A 40 -10.54 0.83 1.35
CA PRO A 40 -10.74 -0.03 2.51
C PRO A 40 -12.22 -0.10 2.89
N ALA A 41 -12.73 -1.30 3.13
CA ALA A 41 -14.13 -1.49 3.56
C ALA A 41 -14.40 -1.03 5.00
N HIS A 42 -13.35 -0.88 5.83
CA HIS A 42 -13.46 -0.47 7.23
C HIS A 42 -12.27 0.41 7.63
N ASN A 43 -12.50 1.26 8.64
CA ASN A 43 -11.52 2.17 9.21
C ASN A 43 -10.44 1.48 10.06
N ALA A 44 -10.48 0.15 10.21
CA ALA A 44 -9.61 -0.57 11.16
C ALA A 44 -8.12 -0.40 10.81
N THR A 45 -7.79 -0.34 9.51
CA THR A 45 -6.43 -0.07 9.04
C THR A 45 -5.97 1.32 9.46
N VAL A 46 -6.83 2.33 9.33
CA VAL A 46 -6.53 3.72 9.69
C VAL A 46 -6.42 3.87 11.21
N GLU A 47 -7.33 3.27 11.98
CA GLU A 47 -7.29 3.25 13.44
C GLU A 47 -6.01 2.61 13.98
N ARG A 48 -5.52 1.56 13.32
CA ARG A 48 -4.22 0.95 13.66
C ARG A 48 -3.07 1.92 13.42
N VAL A 49 -3.08 2.67 12.32
CA VAL A 49 -2.08 3.71 12.03
C VAL A 49 -2.12 4.80 13.11
N PHE A 50 -3.31 5.28 13.47
CA PHE A 50 -3.45 6.28 14.55
C PHE A 50 -3.00 5.75 15.91
N SER A 51 -3.27 4.49 16.22
CA SER A 51 -2.79 3.87 17.46
C SER A 51 -1.26 3.83 17.50
N LEU A 52 -0.61 3.47 16.38
CA LEU A 52 0.86 3.50 16.26
C LEU A 52 1.41 4.93 16.37
N MET A 53 0.74 5.89 15.73
CA MET A 53 1.11 7.29 15.80
C MET A 53 1.05 7.80 17.24
N SER A 54 -0.06 7.62 17.94
CA SER A 54 -0.22 8.04 19.33
C SER A 54 0.75 7.36 20.29
N ALA A 55 1.18 6.13 20.00
CA ALA A 55 2.18 5.43 20.81
C ALA A 55 3.61 5.98 20.65
N GLN A 56 3.95 6.55 19.49
CA GLN A 56 5.28 7.09 19.19
C GLN A 56 5.37 8.60 19.33
N TRP A 57 4.27 9.30 19.07
CA TRP A 57 4.13 10.75 19.10
C TRP A 57 3.43 11.17 20.40
N THR A 58 4.20 11.16 21.49
CA THR A 58 3.75 11.72 22.77
C THR A 58 4.56 12.95 23.13
N ASP A 59 3.91 13.95 23.74
CA ASP A 59 4.50 15.24 24.11
C ASP A 59 5.72 15.09 25.05
N GLU A 60 5.80 13.97 25.75
CA GLU A 60 6.82 13.67 26.76
C GLU A 60 8.07 12.99 26.19
N ARG A 61 7.97 12.30 25.04
CA ARG A 61 9.07 11.47 24.52
C ARG A 61 9.70 11.94 23.23
N ASN A 62 9.03 12.70 22.36
CA ASN A 62 9.59 12.99 21.04
C ASN A 62 8.88 14.15 20.30
N ARG A 63 9.51 15.33 20.26
CA ARG A 63 9.15 16.41 19.31
C ARG A 63 9.69 16.09 17.92
N LEU A 64 9.31 14.94 17.37
CA LEU A 64 9.66 14.62 15.99
C LEU A 64 8.99 15.65 15.06
N LEU A 65 9.51 15.82 13.86
CA LEU A 65 8.80 16.56 12.83
C LEU A 65 7.71 15.66 12.23
N PRO A 66 6.55 16.19 11.81
CA PRO A 66 5.46 15.40 11.23
C PRO A 66 5.94 14.49 10.08
N GLU A 67 6.83 14.97 9.23
CA GLU A 67 7.39 14.23 8.09
C GLU A 67 8.25 13.04 8.56
N THR A 68 8.93 13.19 9.70
CA THR A 68 9.71 12.11 10.30
C THR A 68 8.78 11.05 10.87
N MET A 69 7.70 11.47 11.54
CA MET A 69 6.70 10.54 12.06
C MET A 69 5.98 9.78 10.93
N GLU A 70 5.61 10.47 9.85
CA GLU A 70 5.04 9.85 8.67
C GLU A 70 5.97 8.77 8.10
N SER A 71 7.25 9.09 7.92
CA SER A 71 8.25 8.13 7.42
C SER A 71 8.38 6.90 8.31
N ILE A 72 8.37 7.07 9.64
CA ILE A 72 8.41 5.96 10.61
C ILE A 72 7.15 5.09 10.49
N LEU A 73 5.96 5.70 10.42
CA LEU A 73 4.70 4.96 10.27
C LEU A 73 4.68 4.15 8.97
N GLN A 74 5.10 4.76 7.86
CA GLN A 74 5.19 4.07 6.58
C GLN A 74 6.11 2.84 6.69
N CYS A 75 7.27 2.97 7.35
CA CYS A 75 8.13 1.81 7.58
C CYS A 75 7.43 0.73 8.42
N GLN A 76 6.81 1.09 9.55
CA GLN A 76 6.16 0.10 10.43
C GLN A 76 4.94 -0.59 9.80
N VAL A 77 4.18 0.12 8.99
CA VAL A 77 2.94 -0.39 8.36
C VAL A 77 3.27 -1.26 7.14
N ASN A 78 4.25 -0.85 6.34
CA ASN A 78 4.62 -1.55 5.10
C ASN A 78 5.55 -2.74 5.36
N TYR A 79 6.48 -2.62 6.30
CA TYR A 79 7.39 -3.70 6.66
C TYR A 79 6.86 -4.46 7.88
N LYS A 80 5.92 -5.38 7.63
CA LYS A 80 5.33 -6.28 8.65
C LYS A 80 6.31 -7.39 9.06
N MET A 81 7.49 -7.01 9.52
CA MET A 81 8.58 -7.90 9.88
C MET A 81 9.22 -7.41 11.17
N THR A 82 9.81 -8.34 11.92
CA THR A 82 10.59 -8.02 13.11
C THR A 82 11.85 -7.22 12.73
N CYS A 83 12.45 -6.51 13.68
CA CYS A 83 13.72 -5.80 13.43
C CYS A 83 14.83 -6.74 12.93
N ALA A 84 14.85 -7.99 13.40
CA ALA A 84 15.82 -8.99 12.97
C ALA A 84 15.61 -9.43 11.51
N GLU A 85 14.35 -9.62 11.10
CA GLU A 85 13.99 -9.93 9.71
C GLU A 85 14.24 -8.73 8.80
N PHE A 86 13.88 -7.52 9.24
CA PHE A 86 14.16 -6.29 8.51
C PHE A 86 15.66 -6.10 8.27
N TYR A 87 16.47 -6.31 9.29
CA TYR A 87 17.92 -6.24 9.15
C TYR A 87 18.44 -7.23 8.09
N LYS A 88 17.96 -8.48 8.11
CA LYS A 88 18.34 -9.49 7.11
C LYS A 88 17.89 -9.09 5.70
N TYR A 89 16.65 -8.59 5.57
CA TYR A 89 16.08 -8.11 4.32
C TYR A 89 16.90 -6.95 3.73
N VAL A 90 17.13 -5.89 4.50
CA VAL A 90 17.88 -4.70 4.07
C VAL A 90 19.32 -5.04 3.70
N LYS A 91 19.94 -6.01 4.38
CA LYS A 91 21.30 -6.46 4.03
C LYS A 91 21.40 -7.05 2.61
N GLY A 92 20.30 -7.61 2.10
CA GLY A 92 20.20 -8.10 0.72
C GLY A 92 19.86 -7.00 -0.31
N GLU A 93 19.29 -5.88 0.12
CA GLU A 93 18.79 -4.81 -0.76
C GLU A 93 19.87 -3.76 -1.07
N LYS A 94 20.71 -4.07 -2.07
CA LYS A 94 21.89 -3.25 -2.43
C LYS A 94 21.53 -1.82 -2.84
N GLU A 95 20.43 -1.63 -3.56
CA GLU A 95 20.02 -0.30 -4.04
C GLU A 95 19.51 0.57 -2.89
N LEU A 96 18.76 0.00 -1.95
CA LEU A 96 18.33 0.70 -0.73
C LEU A 96 19.55 1.14 0.09
N LEU A 97 20.53 0.25 0.29
CA LEU A 97 21.76 0.58 1.01
C LEU A 97 22.60 1.64 0.30
N LYS A 98 22.65 1.62 -1.04
CA LYS A 98 23.34 2.64 -1.83
C LYS A 98 22.68 4.01 -1.65
N LYS A 99 21.36 4.10 -1.76
CA LYS A 99 20.59 5.33 -1.53
C LYS A 99 20.71 5.84 -0.10
N ALA A 100 20.63 4.95 0.90
CA ALA A 100 20.78 5.32 2.30
C ALA A 100 22.18 5.88 2.63
N LYS A 101 23.22 5.47 1.88
CA LYS A 101 24.57 6.01 1.98
C LYS A 101 24.79 7.28 1.15
N SER A 102 23.94 7.54 0.16
CA SER A 102 24.12 8.71 -0.71
C SER A 102 23.76 10.00 0.03
N SER A 103 24.29 11.12 -0.46
CA SER A 103 23.92 12.46 0.00
C SER A 103 22.54 12.89 -0.49
N GLU A 104 21.94 12.17 -1.45
CA GLU A 104 20.62 12.48 -2.02
C GLU A 104 19.52 12.40 -0.97
N LYS A 105 19.73 11.62 0.11
CA LYS A 105 18.81 11.57 1.26
C LYS A 105 18.63 12.91 1.98
N TYR A 106 19.57 13.85 1.80
CA TYR A 106 19.50 15.21 2.31
C TYR A 106 19.04 16.21 1.24
N GLY A 107 18.79 15.76 0.01
CA GLY A 107 18.24 16.60 -1.05
C GLY A 107 16.82 17.03 -0.68
N HIS A 108 16.62 18.31 -0.43
CA HIS A 108 15.26 18.85 -0.30
C HIS A 108 14.54 18.68 -1.65
N PRO A 109 13.27 18.25 -1.69
CA PRO A 109 12.46 18.41 -2.89
C PRO A 109 12.47 19.90 -3.18
N SER A 110 13.03 20.31 -4.32
CA SER A 110 12.95 21.69 -4.75
C SER A 110 11.47 22.05 -4.86
N THR A 111 11.04 23.06 -4.11
CA THR A 111 9.75 23.71 -4.28
C THR A 111 9.71 24.31 -5.69
N SER A 112 9.35 23.49 -6.67
CA SER A 112 9.20 23.89 -8.06
C SER A 112 7.87 23.36 -8.58
N ALA A 113 6.79 23.91 -8.02
CA ALA A 113 5.45 23.94 -8.63
C ALA A 113 4.48 24.83 -7.82
N ILE A 114 4.83 26.11 -7.59
CA ILE A 114 3.81 27.15 -7.39
C ILE A 114 4.33 28.38 -8.15
N ASN A 115 3.91 28.50 -9.41
CA ASN A 115 3.75 29.74 -10.16
C ASN A 115 2.63 29.50 -11.16
#